data_AF-A0A321L8Z5-F1
#
_entry.id   AF-A0A321L8Z5-F1
#
_cell.length_a   1.000
_cell.length_b   1.000
_cell.length_c   1.000
_cell.angle_alpha   90.00
_cell.angle_beta   90.00
_cell.angle_gamma   90.00
#
_symmetry.space_group_name_H-M   'P 1'
#
loop_
_entity.id
_entity.type
_entity.pdbx_description
1 polymer ?
#
loop_
_entity_poly.entity_id
_entity_poly.type
_entity_poly.pdbx_seq_one_letter_code
_entity_poly.pdbx_strand_id
1 'polypeptide(L)'
;MDAMDNDADYNRLAERLRKEIRELLQKRSALDERITLLRDMLDNAVKLGADGASDDVTGEIPSGISAACEAILKYADSPKTAVDVRDALQKVNFNGIHEYKNVLATIHTTLRRMEKRGFINPSKDKGGKTGYVWNESKHGR
;
A
#
# COMPACT_ATOMS: atom_id res chain seq x y z
N MET A 1 -15.21 26.37 -51.13
CA MET A 1 -15.54 24.93 -51.09
C MET A 1 -14.88 24.25 -49.88
N ASP A 2 -14.41 25.02 -48.87
CA ASP A 2 -13.47 24.55 -47.82
C ASP A 2 -14.07 24.27 -46.43
N ALA A 3 -15.29 24.70 -46.13
CA ALA A 3 -15.85 24.56 -44.78
C ALA A 3 -16.38 23.13 -44.49
N MET A 4 -16.87 22.42 -45.51
CA MET A 4 -17.40 21.05 -45.38
C MET A 4 -16.31 19.98 -45.28
N ASP A 5 -15.12 20.23 -45.83
CA ASP A 5 -14.00 19.28 -45.83
C ASP A 5 -13.28 19.27 -44.48
N ASN A 6 -13.14 20.46 -43.86
CA ASN A 6 -12.54 20.61 -42.54
C ASN A 6 -13.41 19.98 -41.44
N ASP A 7 -14.73 20.15 -41.50
CA ASP A 7 -15.66 19.55 -40.53
C ASP A 7 -15.68 18.01 -40.62
N ALA A 8 -15.48 17.45 -41.82
CA ALA A 8 -15.34 16.01 -42.03
C ALA A 8 -14.04 15.45 -41.42
N ASP A 9 -12.92 16.17 -41.57
CA ASP A 9 -11.64 15.76 -40.99
C ASP A 9 -11.60 15.91 -39.46
N TYR A 10 -12.22 16.96 -38.91
CA TYR A 10 -12.41 17.10 -37.47
C TYR A 10 -13.28 15.98 -36.89
N ASN A 11 -14.36 15.59 -37.58
CA ASN A 11 -15.20 14.47 -37.16
C ASN A 11 -14.45 13.13 -37.21
N ARG A 12 -13.64 12.88 -38.24
CA ARG A 12 -12.78 11.68 -38.33
C ARG A 12 -11.75 11.62 -37.20
N LEU A 13 -11.13 12.75 -36.87
CA LEU A 13 -10.19 12.82 -35.74
C LEU A 13 -10.90 12.56 -34.41
N ALA A 14 -12.07 13.15 -34.20
CA ALA A 14 -12.88 12.95 -33.00
C ALA A 14 -13.32 11.48 -32.85
N GLU A 15 -13.71 10.82 -33.93
CA GLU A 15 -14.04 9.39 -33.93
C GLU A 15 -12.83 8.51 -33.58
N ARG A 16 -11.66 8.82 -34.14
CA ARG A 16 -10.41 8.11 -33.83
C ARG A 16 -10.06 8.23 -32.35
N LEU A 17 -10.12 9.44 -31.78
CA LEU A 17 -9.83 9.68 -30.36
C LEU A 17 -10.84 8.98 -29.45
N ARG A 18 -12.13 9.04 -29.79
CA ARG A 18 -13.17 8.30 -29.05
C ARG A 18 -12.93 6.80 -29.07
N LYS A 19 -12.48 6.24 -30.20
CA LYS A 19 -12.13 4.82 -30.32
C LYS A 19 -10.94 4.47 -29.42
N GLU A 20 -9.88 5.28 -29.46
CA GLU A 20 -8.69 5.07 -28.65
C GLU A 20 -8.97 5.15 -27.14
N ILE A 21 -9.80 6.11 -26.71
CA ILE A 21 -10.27 6.21 -25.32
C ILE A 21 -11.03 4.94 -24.91
N ARG A 22 -11.95 4.45 -25.76
CA ARG A 22 -12.71 3.22 -25.46
C ARG A 22 -11.78 2.01 -25.32
N GLU A 23 -10.79 1.88 -26.19
CA GLU A 23 -9.81 0.80 -26.12
C GLU A 23 -8.96 0.88 -24.85
N LEU A 24 -8.52 2.09 -24.45
CA LEU A 24 -7.78 2.29 -23.20
C LEU A 24 -8.63 1.97 -21.97
N LEU A 25 -9.90 2.34 -21.96
CA LEU A 25 -10.83 1.99 -20.87
C LEU A 25 -11.05 0.48 -20.77
N GLN A 26 -11.19 -0.21 -21.90
CA GLN A 26 -11.29 -1.67 -21.92
C GLN A 26 -10.00 -2.33 -21.40
N LYS A 27 -8.83 -1.86 -21.83
CA LYS A 27 -7.54 -2.36 -21.32
C LYS A 27 -7.42 -2.13 -19.81
N ARG A 28 -7.85 -0.97 -19.31
CA ARG A 28 -7.87 -0.69 -17.88
C ARG A 28 -8.76 -1.67 -17.12
N SER A 29 -10.00 -1.90 -17.58
CA SER A 29 -10.92 -2.86 -16.96
C SER A 29 -10.31 -4.26 -16.90
N ALA A 30 -9.72 -4.73 -18.01
CA ALA A 30 -9.08 -6.05 -18.06
C ALA A 30 -7.87 -6.15 -17.12
N LEU A 31 -7.10 -5.07 -16.96
CA LEU A 31 -6.01 -5.00 -15.99
C LEU A 31 -6.54 -5.05 -14.56
N ASP A 32 -7.60 -4.31 -14.24
CA ASP A 32 -8.22 -4.29 -12.91
C ASP A 32 -8.77 -5.67 -12.52
N GLU A 33 -9.40 -6.39 -13.45
CA GLU A 33 -9.84 -7.79 -13.27
C GLU A 33 -8.66 -8.71 -13.00
N ARG A 34 -7.57 -8.58 -13.77
CA ARG A 34 -6.37 -9.40 -13.60
C ARG A 34 -5.67 -9.11 -12.27
N ILE A 35 -5.62 -7.85 -11.84
CA ILE A 35 -5.09 -7.46 -10.53
C ILE A 35 -5.90 -8.10 -9.41
N THR A 36 -7.22 -8.09 -9.52
CA THR A 36 -8.12 -8.69 -8.53
C THR A 36 -7.87 -10.19 -8.40
N LEU A 37 -7.83 -10.90 -9.53
CA LEU A 37 -7.53 -12.34 -9.56
C LEU A 37 -6.16 -12.67 -8.98
N LEU A 38 -5.13 -11.86 -9.26
CA LEU A 38 -3.79 -12.06 -8.70
C LEU A 38 -3.74 -11.81 -7.19
N ARG A 39 -4.54 -10.86 -6.68
CA ARG A 39 -4.69 -10.64 -5.24
C ARG A 39 -5.35 -11.85 -4.58
N ASP A 40 -6.44 -12.35 -5.13
CA ASP A 40 -7.12 -13.55 -4.61
C ASP A 40 -6.19 -14.77 -4.59
N MET A 41 -5.42 -14.96 -5.67
CA MET A 41 -4.41 -16.04 -5.73
C MET A 41 -3.32 -15.87 -4.69
N LEU A 42 -2.82 -14.65 -4.48
CA LEU A 42 -1.82 -14.35 -3.46
C LEU A 42 -2.37 -14.64 -2.06
N ASP A 43 -3.60 -14.21 -1.76
CA ASP A 43 -4.24 -14.43 -0.47
C ASP A 43 -4.47 -15.92 -0.21
N ASN A 44 -4.88 -16.67 -1.23
CA ASN A 44 -5.03 -18.13 -1.14
C ASN A 44 -3.68 -18.83 -0.96
N ALA A 45 -2.62 -18.40 -1.66
CA ALA A 45 -1.28 -18.96 -1.49
C ALA A 45 -0.71 -18.67 -0.08
N VAL A 46 -0.97 -17.48 0.46
CA VAL A 46 -0.60 -17.12 1.84
C VAL A 46 -1.37 -17.96 2.86
N LYS A 47 -2.68 -18.21 2.64
CA LYS A 47 -3.50 -19.08 3.50
C LYS A 47 -3.00 -20.53 3.49
N LEU A 48 -2.67 -21.09 2.33
CA LEU A 48 -2.11 -22.44 2.22
C LEU A 48 -0.71 -22.56 2.85
N GLY A 49 0.08 -21.48 2.85
CA GLY A 49 1.34 -21.40 3.59
C GLY A 49 1.17 -21.28 5.11
N ALA A 50 -0.05 -21.00 5.59
CA ALA A 50 -0.39 -20.75 6.98
C ALA A 50 -1.13 -21.91 7.68
N ASP A 51 -1.39 -23.03 6.99
CA ASP A 51 -2.03 -24.26 7.52
C ASP A 51 -1.23 -25.00 8.62
N GLY A 52 -0.30 -24.32 9.29
CA GLY A 52 0.44 -24.81 10.46
C GLY A 52 0.01 -24.22 11.80
N ALA A 53 -0.87 -23.22 11.85
CA ALA A 53 -1.30 -22.66 13.14
C ALA A 53 -2.66 -21.96 13.04
N SER A 54 -3.70 -22.66 13.49
CA SER A 54 -4.95 -22.05 13.91
C SER A 54 -4.70 -21.06 15.06
N ASP A 55 -4.92 -19.77 14.83
CA ASP A 55 -5.68 -18.95 15.78
C ASP A 55 -6.23 -17.68 15.11
N ASP A 56 -7.45 -17.39 15.50
CA ASP A 56 -8.41 -16.44 14.97
C ASP A 56 -7.95 -14.98 15.16
N VAL A 57 -7.53 -14.28 14.10
CA VAL A 57 -7.76 -12.84 13.83
C VAL A 57 -7.45 -12.58 12.35
N THR A 58 -8.49 -12.28 11.57
CA THR A 58 -8.42 -11.72 10.21
C THR A 58 -7.62 -10.42 10.21
N GLY A 59 -6.32 -10.53 9.94
CA GLY A 59 -5.36 -9.43 9.95
C GLY A 59 -4.76 -9.18 8.58
N GLU A 60 -5.60 -9.04 7.55
CA GLU A 60 -5.16 -8.52 6.25
C GLU A 60 -4.45 -7.19 6.47
N ILE A 61 -3.22 -7.13 5.97
CA ILE A 61 -2.42 -5.93 5.96
C ILE A 61 -2.93 -5.10 4.77
N PRO A 62 -3.44 -3.86 4.95
CA PRO A 62 -3.53 -2.95 3.82
C PRO A 62 -2.11 -2.74 3.30
N SER A 63 -1.82 -3.26 2.11
CA SER A 63 -0.46 -3.40 1.58
C SER A 63 0.28 -2.06 1.43
N GLY A 64 -0.43 -0.93 1.45
CA GLY A 64 0.17 0.42 1.48
C GLY A 64 0.72 0.83 2.85
N ILE A 65 -0.09 0.79 3.92
CA ILE A 65 0.32 1.36 5.21
C ILE A 65 1.46 0.60 5.87
N SER A 66 1.53 -0.73 5.70
CA SER A 66 2.64 -1.49 6.25
C SER A 66 3.95 -1.28 5.52
N ALA A 67 3.93 -1.20 4.18
CA ALA A 67 5.14 -0.84 3.43
C ALA A 67 5.63 0.56 3.81
N ALA A 68 4.71 1.50 4.05
CA ALA A 68 5.05 2.84 4.48
C ALA A 68 5.59 2.88 5.92
N CYS A 69 4.99 2.14 6.86
CA CYS A 69 5.52 1.96 8.21
C CYS A 69 6.92 1.34 8.20
N GLU A 70 7.15 0.34 7.36
CA GLU A 70 8.45 -0.31 7.18
C GLU A 70 9.49 0.70 6.68
N ALA A 71 9.19 1.46 5.63
CA ALA A 71 10.10 2.48 5.11
C ALA A 71 10.48 3.51 6.20
N ILE A 72 9.50 4.00 6.97
CA ILE A 72 9.77 4.96 8.06
C ILE A 72 10.71 4.37 9.11
N LEU A 73 10.47 3.13 9.54
CA LEU A 73 11.29 2.51 10.59
C LEU A 73 12.67 2.10 10.10
N LYS A 74 12.79 1.71 8.83
CA LYS A 74 14.06 1.32 8.21
C LYS A 74 15.01 2.50 8.05
N TYR A 75 14.49 3.69 7.77
CA TYR A 75 15.28 4.92 7.65
C TYR A 75 15.24 5.79 8.91
N ALA A 76 14.76 5.26 10.04
CA ALA A 76 14.70 6.01 11.29
C ALA A 76 16.04 5.97 12.03
N ASP A 77 16.60 7.15 12.32
CA ASP A 77 17.81 7.29 13.14
C ASP A 77 17.57 7.09 14.66
N SER A 78 16.31 6.92 15.06
CA SER A 78 15.90 6.78 16.46
C SER A 78 14.69 5.86 16.59
N PRO A 79 14.48 5.22 17.75
CA PRO A 79 13.22 4.51 18.02
C PRO A 79 12.01 5.41 17.72
N LYS A 80 11.00 4.86 17.05
CA LYS A 80 9.76 5.58 16.72
C LYS A 80 8.57 4.94 17.42
N THR A 81 7.74 5.77 18.05
CA THR A 81 6.43 5.34 18.56
C THR A 81 5.40 5.29 17.44
N ALA A 82 4.24 4.70 17.69
CA ALA A 82 3.12 4.72 16.73
C ALA A 82 2.70 6.14 16.34
N VAL A 83 2.81 7.09 17.27
CA VAL A 83 2.53 8.51 17.03
C VAL A 83 3.58 9.11 16.10
N ASP A 84 4.87 8.83 16.34
CA ASP A 84 5.94 9.33 15.48
C ASP A 84 5.84 8.76 14.05
N VAL A 85 5.46 7.49 13.92
CA VAL A 85 5.22 6.85 12.61
C VAL A 85 4.05 7.51 11.90
N ARG A 86 2.95 7.80 12.59
CA ARG A 86 1.82 8.55 12.03
C ARG A 86 2.25 9.93 11.53
N ASP A 87 2.98 10.67 12.35
CA ASP A 87 3.40 12.02 12.03
C ASP A 87 4.39 12.03 10.87
N ALA A 88 5.26 11.01 10.78
CA ALA A 88 6.13 10.80 9.63
C ALA A 88 5.34 10.46 8.36
N LEU A 89 4.31 9.61 8.42
CA LEU A 89 3.42 9.31 7.29
C LEU A 89 2.70 10.56 6.77
N GLN A 90 2.26 11.44 7.67
CA GLN A 90 1.66 12.72 7.29
C GLN A 90 2.67 13.65 6.60
N LYS A 91 3.90 13.74 7.11
CA LYS A 91 4.97 14.57 6.54
C LYS A 91 5.37 14.16 5.13
N VAL A 92 5.33 12.86 4.82
CA VAL A 92 5.69 12.35 3.48
C VAL A 92 4.51 12.37 2.50
N ASN A 93 3.37 13.01 2.85
CA ASN A 93 2.15 13.05 2.06
C ASN A 93 1.73 11.65 1.57
N PHE A 94 1.70 10.66 2.47
CA PHE A 94 1.23 9.32 2.13
C PHE A 94 -0.24 9.36 1.69
N ASN A 95 -0.47 9.29 0.38
CA ASN A 95 -1.78 9.22 -0.24
C ASN A 95 -2.46 7.90 0.16
N GLY A 96 -3.42 7.98 1.07
CA GLY A 96 -4.11 6.81 1.63
C GLY A 96 -4.34 6.91 3.14
N ILE A 97 -3.69 7.86 3.83
CA ILE A 97 -3.91 8.04 5.27
C ILE A 97 -5.38 8.40 5.60
N HIS A 98 -6.05 9.12 4.71
CA HIS A 98 -7.46 9.54 4.87
C HIS A 98 -8.47 8.42 4.63
N GLU A 99 -8.06 7.29 4.07
CA GLU A 99 -8.94 6.13 3.83
C GLU A 99 -9.18 5.33 5.11
N TYR A 100 -8.37 5.52 6.15
CA TYR A 100 -8.51 4.82 7.43
C TYR A 100 -9.36 5.61 8.42
N LYS A 101 -10.47 5.00 8.86
CA LYS A 101 -11.33 5.53 9.94
C LYS A 101 -10.54 5.82 11.24
N ASN A 102 -9.52 5.03 11.53
CA ASN A 102 -8.61 5.25 12.66
C ASN A 102 -7.17 4.82 12.30
N VAL A 103 -6.43 5.74 11.70
CA VAL A 103 -5.03 5.55 11.28
C VAL A 103 -4.15 5.05 12.41
N LEU A 104 -4.30 5.60 13.62
CA LEU A 104 -3.42 5.29 14.74
C LEU A 104 -3.64 3.84 15.23
N ALA A 105 -4.88 3.37 15.27
CA ALA A 105 -5.18 1.97 15.58
C ALA A 105 -4.57 1.03 14.53
N THR A 106 -4.67 1.37 13.24
CA THR A 106 -4.08 0.59 12.15
C THR A 106 -2.55 0.53 12.25
N ILE A 107 -1.90 1.64 12.61
CA ILE A 107 -0.45 1.68 12.85
C ILE A 107 -0.08 0.78 14.05
N HIS A 108 -0.79 0.87 15.17
CA HIS A 108 -0.52 0.01 16.34
C HIS A 108 -0.59 -1.48 16.00
N THR A 109 -1.64 -1.90 15.28
CA THR A 109 -1.79 -3.28 14.82
C THR A 109 -0.66 -3.70 13.89
N THR A 110 -0.26 -2.81 12.98
CA THR A 110 0.84 -3.03 12.04
C THR A 110 2.17 -3.23 12.77
N LEU A 111 2.52 -2.33 13.69
CA LEU A 111 3.75 -2.39 14.47
C LEU A 111 3.79 -3.66 15.33
N ARG A 112 2.71 -3.97 16.05
CA ARG A 112 2.61 -5.19 16.86
C ARG A 112 2.80 -6.46 16.02
N ARG A 113 2.31 -6.48 14.78
CA ARG A 113 2.52 -7.62 13.87
C ARG A 113 3.97 -7.69 13.37
N MET A 114 4.59 -6.55 13.03
CA MET A 114 6.00 -6.51 12.64
C MET A 114 6.92 -6.97 13.77
N GLU A 115 6.60 -6.57 15.01
CA GLU A 115 7.29 -7.01 16.23
C GLU A 115 7.16 -8.52 16.41
N LYS A 116 5.93 -9.06 16.35
CA LYS A 116 5.69 -10.52 16.43
C LYS A 116 6.45 -11.31 15.37
N ARG A 117 6.63 -10.75 14.16
CA ARG A 117 7.40 -11.37 13.07
C ARG A 117 8.92 -11.13 13.19
N GLY A 118 9.35 -10.32 14.15
CA GLY A 118 10.75 -10.01 14.43
C GLY A 118 11.40 -9.01 13.48
N PHE A 119 10.62 -8.27 12.68
CA PHE A 119 11.14 -7.22 11.79
C PHE A 119 11.55 -5.96 12.54
N ILE A 120 10.93 -5.72 13.70
CA ILE A 120 11.22 -4.57 14.56
C ILE A 120 11.34 -5.04 16.00
N ASN A 121 12.16 -4.35 16.78
CA ASN A 121 12.35 -4.62 18.19
C ASN A 121 11.93 -3.39 19.02
N PRO A 122 11.32 -3.58 20.20
CA PRO A 122 11.10 -2.48 21.13
C PRO A 122 12.45 -1.93 21.63
N SER A 123 12.57 -0.60 21.65
CA SER A 123 13.75 0.10 22.14
C SER A 123 13.35 1.42 22.79
N LYS A 124 14.09 1.86 23.81
CA LYS A 124 13.81 3.12 24.50
C LYS A 124 14.43 4.28 23.74
N ASP A 125 13.67 5.35 23.54
CA ASP A 125 14.20 6.61 23.05
C ASP A 125 15.01 7.36 24.14
N LYS A 126 15.64 8.47 23.76
CA LYS A 126 16.42 9.32 24.69
C LYS A 126 15.56 9.95 25.82
N GLY A 127 14.24 9.97 25.67
CA GLY A 127 13.28 10.46 26.66
C GLY A 127 12.65 9.35 27.52
N GLY A 128 13.10 8.10 27.39
CA GLY A 128 12.60 6.95 28.15
C GLY A 128 11.29 6.35 27.64
N LYS A 129 10.74 6.83 26.51
CA LYS A 129 9.55 6.24 25.88
C LYS A 129 9.94 5.01 25.08
N THR A 130 9.15 3.95 25.20
CA THR A 130 9.33 2.75 24.38
C THR A 130 8.82 3.00 22.97
N GLY A 131 9.72 2.98 22.00
CA GLY A 131 9.44 2.97 20.57
C GLY A 131 9.91 1.68 19.91
N TYR A 132 9.88 1.65 18.58
CA TYR A 132 10.33 0.53 17.78
C TYR A 132 11.52 0.91 16.91
N VAL A 133 12.46 -0.03 16.75
CA VAL A 133 13.61 0.07 15.84
C VAL A 133 13.59 -1.08 14.85
N TRP A 134 14.08 -0.84 13.64
CA TRP A 134 14.20 -1.88 12.62
C TRP A 134 15.23 -2.95 13.01
N ASN A 135 14.95 -4.21 12.70
CA ASN A 135 15.86 -5.33 12.91
C ASN A 135 16.58 -5.69 11.61
N GLU A 136 17.79 -5.17 11.44
CA GLU A 136 18.63 -5.41 10.24
C GLU A 136 18.94 -6.90 10.01
N SER A 137 18.95 -7.71 11.07
CA SER A 137 19.26 -9.14 11.02
C SER A 137 18.25 -9.99 10.23
N LYS A 138 17.07 -9.45 9.90
CA LYS A 138 16.02 -10.14 9.14
C LYS A 138 15.96 -9.75 7.66
N HIS A 139 16.86 -8.87 7.18
CA HIS A 139 16.90 -8.43 5.77
C HIS A 139 17.92 -9.19 4.90
N GLY A 140 18.53 -10.26 5.42
CA GLY A 140 19.47 -11.11 4.69
C GLY A 140 18.88 -12.47 4.32
N ARG A 141 18.15 -12.54 3.21
CA ARG A 141 18.06 -13.71 2.32
C ARG A 141 17.36 -13.35 1.02
#